data_AF-A0AAU4BVY5-F1
#
_entry.id   AF-A0AAU4BVY5-F1
#
_cell.length_a   1.000
_cell.length_b   1.000
_cell.length_c   1.000
_cell.angle_alpha   90.00
_cell.angle_beta   90.00
_cell.angle_gamma   90.00
#
_symmetry.space_group_name_H-M   'P 1'
#
loop_
_entity.id
_entity.type
_entity.pdbx_description
1 polymer ?
#
loop_
_entity_poly.entity_id
_entity_poly.type
_entity_poly.pdbx_seq_one_letter_code
_entity_poly.pdbx_strand_id
1 'polypeptide(L)'
;MAPARAFPILVGGHSEAALRRAVVRGDGGMHAGGDDLDELLSRLNRLREAEGKGGVPFEVHVISADAYAPDGVRRLEDKGVTDVIVGFRTPYQKGPDIEPLHKKVEHLERFAEKVIARA
;
A
#
# COMPACT_ATOMS: atom_id res chain seq x y z
N MET A 1 16.57 -16.05 21.40
CA MET A 1 16.55 -16.55 20.00
C MET A 1 16.17 -15.37 19.11
N ALA A 2 16.89 -15.14 18.00
CA ALA A 2 16.64 -14.04 17.07
C ALA A 2 16.20 -14.60 15.70
N PRO A 3 15.38 -13.86 14.92
CA PRO A 3 14.90 -14.34 13.63
C PRO A 3 16.01 -14.47 12.59
N ALA A 4 15.85 -15.38 11.63
CA ALA A 4 16.86 -15.67 10.60
C ALA A 4 17.05 -14.53 9.58
N ARG A 5 16.07 -13.63 9.46
CA ARG A 5 16.12 -12.42 8.64
C ARG A 5 15.49 -11.26 9.40
N ALA A 6 15.94 -10.04 9.10
CA ALA A 6 15.33 -8.83 9.63
C ALA A 6 13.89 -8.70 9.12
N PHE A 7 13.01 -8.12 9.94
CA PHE A 7 11.66 -7.74 9.50
C PHE A 7 11.73 -6.41 8.77
N PRO A 8 11.04 -6.26 7.62
CA PRO A 8 10.97 -4.98 6.92
C PRO A 8 10.26 -3.93 7.77
N ILE A 9 10.80 -2.72 7.77
CA ILE A 9 10.22 -1.56 8.46
C ILE A 9 9.62 -0.62 7.42
N LEU A 10 8.29 -0.57 7.37
CA LEU A 10 7.55 0.33 6.51
C LEU A 10 7.18 1.61 7.25
N VAL A 11 7.35 2.75 6.59
CA VAL A 11 7.00 4.06 7.17
C VAL A 11 5.81 4.65 6.42
N GLY A 12 4.73 4.91 7.16
CA GLY A 12 3.52 5.53 6.62
C GLY A 12 3.56 7.06 6.65
N GLY A 13 2.82 7.67 5.73
CA GLY A 13 2.52 9.10 5.71
C GLY A 13 2.97 9.83 4.45
N HIS A 14 2.33 10.97 4.18
CA HIS A 14 2.52 11.74 2.95
C HIS A 14 3.43 12.96 3.10
N SER A 15 3.80 13.32 4.33
CA SER A 15 4.68 14.48 4.56
C SER A 15 6.10 14.21 4.06
N GLU A 16 6.81 15.27 3.66
CA GLU A 16 8.20 15.13 3.19
C GLU A 16 9.11 14.49 4.24
N ALA A 17 8.91 14.82 5.52
CA ALA A 17 9.63 14.21 6.62
C ALA A 17 9.31 12.72 6.80
N ALA A 18 8.09 12.27 6.46
CA ALA A 18 7.73 10.85 6.48
C ALA A 18 8.36 10.12 5.30
N LEU A 19 8.24 10.67 4.08
CA LEU A 19 8.83 10.10 2.87
C LEU A 19 10.35 9.96 2.99
N ARG A 20 11.04 11.01 3.47
CA ARG A 20 12.49 10.95 3.69
C ARG A 20 12.86 9.91 4.74
N ARG A 21 12.05 9.73 5.79
CA ARG A 21 12.29 8.70 6.81
C ARG A 21 12.12 7.29 6.24
N ALA A 22 11.11 7.08 5.41
CA ALA A 22 10.91 5.83 4.69
C ALA A 22 12.17 5.47 3.89
N VAL A 23 12.67 6.42 3.08
CA VAL A 23 13.87 6.24 2.25
C VAL A 23 15.13 6.01 3.08
N VAL A 24 15.40 6.88 4.07
CA VAL A 24 16.69 6.86 4.78
C VAL A 24 16.77 5.72 5.79
N ARG A 25 15.66 5.37 6.45
CA ARG A 25 15.66 4.46 7.62
C ARG A 25 14.77 3.23 7.49
N GLY A 26 13.84 3.21 6.54
CA GLY A 26 12.94 2.08 6.32
C GLY A 26 13.36 1.21 5.15
N ASP A 27 12.57 0.17 4.97
CA ASP A 27 12.63 -0.78 3.84
C ASP A 27 11.48 -0.53 2.86
N GLY A 28 10.62 0.45 3.14
CA GLY A 28 9.49 0.78 2.28
C GLY A 28 8.64 1.94 2.80
N GLY A 29 7.73 2.40 1.94
CA GLY A 29 6.79 3.48 2.19
C GLY A 29 5.34 3.01 2.08
N MET A 30 4.47 3.53 2.95
CA MET A 30 3.04 3.22 2.94
C MET A 30 2.20 4.47 2.65
N HIS A 31 1.49 4.45 1.52
CA HIS A 31 0.52 5.47 1.11
C HIS A 31 -0.82 5.21 1.81
N ALA A 32 -1.34 6.23 2.48
CA ALA A 32 -2.54 6.13 3.32
C ALA A 32 -3.87 6.28 2.53
N GLY A 33 -3.85 6.16 1.21
CA GLY A 33 -5.00 6.44 0.34
C GLY A 33 -5.11 7.91 -0.03
N GLY A 34 -5.95 8.21 -1.03
CA GLY A 34 -6.07 9.55 -1.63
C GLY A 34 -5.72 9.55 -3.12
N ASP A 35 -5.96 10.68 -3.78
CA ASP A 35 -5.82 10.82 -5.24
C ASP A 35 -4.42 11.30 -5.68
N ASP A 36 -3.48 11.38 -4.75
CA ASP A 36 -2.14 11.95 -4.93
C ASP A 36 -1.04 10.90 -5.19
N LEU A 37 -1.41 9.64 -5.47
CA LEU A 37 -0.48 8.52 -5.53
C LEU A 37 0.69 8.78 -6.50
N ASP A 38 0.42 9.26 -7.71
CA ASP A 38 1.46 9.47 -8.72
C ASP A 38 2.46 10.57 -8.31
N GLU A 39 1.98 11.62 -7.64
CA GLU A 39 2.85 12.64 -7.07
C GLU A 39 3.72 12.06 -5.95
N LEU A 40 3.11 11.26 -5.06
CA LEU A 40 3.82 10.64 -3.94
C LEU A 40 4.92 9.70 -4.42
N LEU A 41 4.61 8.82 -5.39
CA LEU A 41 5.60 7.91 -6.00
C LEU A 41 6.74 8.68 -6.64
N SER A 42 6.43 9.75 -7.39
CA SER A 42 7.44 10.63 -8.00
C SER A 42 8.33 11.31 -6.98
N ARG A 43 7.78 11.75 -5.84
CA ARG A 43 8.56 12.35 -4.73
C ARG A 43 9.43 11.31 -4.04
N LEU A 44 8.89 10.12 -3.79
CA LEU A 44 9.61 9.02 -3.15
C LEU A 44 10.81 8.58 -4.01
N ASN A 45 10.63 8.41 -5.32
CA ASN A 45 11.72 8.07 -6.24
C ASN A 45 12.79 9.17 -6.28
N ARG A 46 12.41 10.45 -6.34
CA ARG A 46 13.38 11.57 -6.27
C ARG A 46 14.20 11.55 -4.98
N LEU A 47 13.57 11.29 -3.84
CA LEU A 47 14.28 11.18 -2.56
C LEU A 47 15.21 9.96 -2.52
N ARG A 48 14.80 8.82 -3.08
CA ARG A 48 15.64 7.63 -3.19
C ARG A 48 16.89 7.90 -4.02
N GLU A 49 16.75 8.54 -5.17
CA GLU A 49 17.91 8.94 -5.99
C GLU A 49 18.82 9.93 -5.25
N ALA A 50 18.25 10.97 -4.62
CA ALA A 50 19.00 11.99 -3.91
C ALA A 50 19.80 11.44 -2.71
N GLU A 51 19.28 10.41 -2.03
CA GLU A 51 19.94 9.74 -0.90
C GLU A 51 20.81 8.54 -1.37
N GLY A 52 21.00 8.36 -2.69
CA GLY A 52 21.84 7.29 -3.25
C GLY A 52 21.28 5.87 -3.07
N LYS A 53 19.95 5.75 -2.92
CA LYS A 53 19.21 4.51 -2.64
C LYS A 53 18.33 4.01 -3.80
N GLY A 54 18.49 4.56 -5.01
CA GLY A 54 17.71 4.17 -6.19
C GLY A 54 17.74 2.66 -6.48
N GLY A 55 18.90 2.03 -6.34
CA GLY A 55 19.09 0.58 -6.58
C GLY A 55 18.83 -0.34 -5.38
N VAL A 56 18.45 0.20 -4.21
CA VAL A 56 18.19 -0.62 -3.01
C VAL A 56 16.74 -1.11 -3.05
N PRO A 57 16.46 -2.40 -2.74
CA PRO A 57 15.09 -2.89 -2.60
C PRO A 57 14.24 -2.01 -1.68
N PHE A 58 13.00 -1.75 -2.08
CA PHE A 58 12.11 -0.86 -1.36
C PHE A 58 10.66 -1.21 -1.64
N GLU A 59 9.91 -1.50 -0.59
CA GLU A 59 8.50 -1.84 -0.69
C GLU A 59 7.63 -0.59 -0.81
N VAL A 60 6.60 -0.66 -1.63
CA VAL A 60 5.64 0.42 -1.86
C VAL A 60 4.24 -0.13 -1.65
N HIS A 61 3.67 0.21 -0.50
CA HIS A 61 2.37 -0.28 -0.06
C HIS A 61 1.33 0.82 -0.26
N VAL A 62 0.22 0.53 -0.94
CA VAL A 62 -0.78 1.56 -1.27
C VAL A 62 -2.21 1.13 -0.94
N ILE A 63 -3.03 2.10 -0.58
CA ILE A 63 -4.49 1.95 -0.55
C ILE A 63 -5.03 2.67 -1.78
N SER A 64 -5.58 1.94 -2.75
CA SER A 64 -6.08 2.51 -4.01
C SER A 64 -7.37 1.83 -4.45
N ALA A 65 -8.25 2.61 -5.10
CA ALA A 65 -9.45 2.09 -5.73
C ALA A 65 -9.12 1.13 -6.90
N ASP A 66 -7.96 1.30 -7.54
CA ASP A 66 -7.50 0.40 -8.61
C ASP A 66 -7.30 -1.04 -8.11
N ALA A 67 -7.04 -1.25 -6.82
CA ALA A 67 -6.82 -2.57 -6.26
C ALA A 67 -8.05 -3.49 -6.30
N TYR A 68 -9.24 -2.96 -6.59
CA TYR A 68 -10.50 -3.73 -6.66
C TYR A 68 -10.77 -4.38 -8.02
N ALA A 69 -9.85 -4.29 -8.99
CA ALA A 69 -9.94 -4.95 -10.28
C ALA A 69 -8.56 -5.49 -10.73
N PRO A 70 -8.48 -6.67 -11.38
CA PRO A 70 -7.20 -7.22 -11.87
C PRO A 70 -6.39 -6.25 -12.72
N ASP A 71 -7.03 -5.57 -13.68
CA ASP A 71 -6.36 -4.59 -14.54
C ASP A 71 -5.85 -3.37 -13.75
N GLY A 72 -6.52 -3.00 -12.66
CA GLY A 72 -6.07 -1.94 -11.77
C GLY A 72 -4.87 -2.36 -10.93
N VAL A 73 -4.84 -3.60 -10.44
CA VAL A 73 -3.66 -4.17 -9.77
C VAL A 73 -2.44 -4.14 -10.69
N ARG A 74 -2.59 -4.53 -11.97
CA ARG A 74 -1.52 -4.45 -12.97
C ARG A 74 -1.03 -3.02 -13.20
N ARG A 75 -1.94 -2.05 -13.31
CA ARG A 75 -1.56 -0.63 -13.41
C ARG A 75 -0.79 -0.12 -12.20
N LEU A 76 -1.08 -0.62 -11.00
CA LEU A 76 -0.34 -0.28 -9.79
C LEU A 76 1.05 -0.91 -9.80
N GLU A 77 1.15 -2.18 -10.19
CA GLU A 77 2.42 -2.89 -10.37
C GLU A 77 3.33 -2.18 -11.38
N ASP A 78 2.79 -1.74 -12.53
CA ASP A 78 3.51 -0.98 -13.55
C ASP A 78 4.10 0.35 -13.01
N LYS A 79 3.49 0.92 -11.96
CA LYS A 79 3.97 2.12 -11.26
C LYS A 79 5.02 1.81 -10.18
N GLY A 80 5.36 0.55 -9.98
CA GLY A 80 6.31 0.08 -8.95
C GLY A 80 5.70 -0.11 -7.57
N VAL A 81 4.36 -0.22 -7.47
CA VAL A 81 3.69 -0.65 -6.24
C VAL A 81 3.98 -2.13 -6.02
N THR A 82 4.41 -2.50 -4.81
CA THR A 82 4.69 -3.90 -4.45
C THR A 82 3.50 -4.56 -3.77
N ASP A 83 2.71 -3.79 -3.04
CA ASP A 83 1.62 -4.31 -2.21
C ASP A 83 0.43 -3.38 -2.19
N VAL A 84 -0.77 -3.97 -2.18
CA VAL A 84 -2.03 -3.24 -2.06
C VAL A 84 -2.76 -3.61 -0.77
N ILE A 85 -3.29 -2.60 -0.08
CA ILE A 85 -4.10 -2.74 1.12
C ILE A 85 -5.55 -2.49 0.74
N VAL A 86 -6.38 -3.52 0.88
CA VAL A 86 -7.80 -3.50 0.49
C VAL A 86 -8.68 -3.60 1.72
N GLY A 87 -9.65 -2.70 1.84
CA GLY A 87 -10.54 -2.60 3.00
C GLY A 87 -11.99 -2.43 2.58
N PHE A 88 -12.84 -3.37 2.97
CA PHE A 88 -14.26 -3.38 2.62
C PHE A 88 -15.14 -2.57 3.58
N ARG A 89 -14.55 -1.59 4.26
CA ARG A 89 -15.24 -0.71 5.22
C ARG A 89 -14.61 0.67 5.21
N THR A 90 -15.39 1.69 5.55
CA THR A 90 -14.87 3.05 5.76
C THR A 90 -14.30 3.15 7.17
N PRO A 91 -12.96 3.19 7.36
CA PRO A 91 -12.38 3.20 8.71
C PRO A 91 -12.69 4.48 9.50
N TYR A 92 -13.08 5.56 8.81
CA TYR A 92 -13.41 6.86 9.40
C TYR A 92 -14.88 7.03 9.77
N GLN A 93 -15.73 6.05 9.43
CA GLN A 93 -17.14 6.07 9.82
C GLN A 93 -17.24 5.87 11.33
N LYS A 94 -17.86 6.85 12.00
CA LYS A 94 -18.11 6.80 13.45
C LYS A 94 -19.44 6.11 13.75
N GLY A 95 -19.52 5.47 14.90
CA GLY A 95 -20.73 4.78 15.37
C GLY A 95 -20.61 3.25 15.28
N PRO A 96 -21.68 2.52 15.64
CA PRO A 96 -21.68 1.07 15.58
C PRO A 96 -21.56 0.58 14.13
N ASP A 97 -20.81 -0.48 13.95
CA ASP A 97 -20.77 -1.22 12.69
C ASP A 97 -22.06 -2.06 12.57
N ILE A 98 -22.97 -1.58 11.72
CA ILE A 98 -24.28 -2.21 11.49
C ILE A 98 -24.23 -3.30 10.41
N GLU A 99 -23.09 -3.53 9.77
CA GLU A 99 -23.00 -4.53 8.71
C GLU A 99 -22.95 -5.94 9.31
N PRO A 100 -23.89 -6.83 8.92
CA PRO A 100 -23.90 -8.21 9.39
C PRO A 100 -22.62 -8.95 9.03
N LEU A 101 -22.18 -9.87 9.90
CA LEU A 101 -20.96 -10.67 9.69
C LEU A 101 -20.94 -11.36 8.31
N HIS A 102 -22.05 -11.95 7.88
CA HIS A 102 -22.11 -12.66 6.60
C HIS A 102 -21.84 -11.75 5.40
N LYS A 103 -22.19 -10.45 5.47
CA LYS A 103 -21.89 -9.49 4.41
C LYS A 103 -20.41 -9.14 4.34
N LYS A 104 -19.75 -9.03 5.50
CA LYS A 104 -18.29 -8.83 5.57
C LYS A 104 -17.53 -10.01 4.95
N VAL A 105 -17.98 -11.23 5.24
CA VAL A 105 -17.42 -12.45 4.64
C VAL A 105 -17.66 -12.46 3.13
N GLU A 106 -18.87 -12.16 2.66
CA GLU A 106 -19.21 -12.07 1.23
C GLU A 106 -18.31 -11.07 0.48
N HIS A 107 -17.95 -9.93 1.09
CA HIS A 107 -17.02 -8.98 0.48
C HIS A 107 -15.62 -9.56 0.28
N LEU A 108 -15.10 -10.29 1.27
CA LEU A 108 -13.80 -10.96 1.19
C LEU A 108 -13.80 -12.08 0.14
N GLU A 109 -14.82 -12.93 0.15
CA GLU A 109 -14.97 -14.03 -0.82
C GLU A 109 -15.05 -13.49 -2.25
N ARG A 110 -15.88 -12.46 -2.48
CA ARG A 110 -16.00 -11.82 -3.79
C ARG A 110 -14.69 -11.23 -4.28
N PHE A 111 -13.91 -10.61 -3.40
CA PHE A 111 -12.59 -10.08 -3.76
C PHE A 111 -11.61 -11.20 -4.13
N ALA A 112 -11.60 -12.28 -3.35
CA ALA A 112 -10.78 -13.45 -3.64
C ALA A 112 -11.12 -14.06 -5.02
N GLU A 113 -12.42 -14.22 -5.32
CA GLU A 113 -12.88 -14.79 -6.59
C GLU A 113 -12.63 -13.89 -7.80
N LYS A 114 -12.91 -12.58 -7.67
CA LYS A 114 -12.91 -11.65 -8.80
C LYS A 114 -11.56 -10.99 -9.06
N VAL A 115 -10.73 -10.85 -8.02
CA VAL A 115 -9.44 -10.16 -8.11
C VAL A 115 -8.30 -11.14 -7.90
N ILE A 116 -8.19 -11.77 -6.73
CA ILE A 116 -7.02 -12.62 -6.40
C ILE A 116 -6.91 -13.81 -7.37
N ALA A 117 -8.01 -14.52 -7.64
CA ALA A 117 -8.02 -15.68 -8.54
C ALA A 117 -7.86 -15.32 -10.04
N ARG A 118 -7.68 -14.03 -10.36
CA ARG A 118 -7.60 -13.48 -11.73
C ARG A 118 -6.37 -12.59 -11.95
N ALA A 119 -5.63 -12.25 -10.89
CA ALA A 119 -4.43 -11.42 -10.95
C ALA A 119 -3.28 -12.18 -11.61
#